data_AF-A0A953DA50-F1
#
_entry.id   AF-A0A953DA50-F1
#
_cell.length_a   1.000
_cell.length_b   1.000
_cell.length_c   1.000
_cell.angle_alpha   90.00
_cell.angle_beta   90.00
_cell.angle_gamma   90.00
#
_symmetry.space_group_name_H-M   'P 1'
#
loop_
_entity.id
_entity.type
_entity.pdbx_description
1 polymer ?
#
loop_
_entity_poly.entity_id
_entity_poly.type
_entity_poly.pdbx_seq_one_letter_code
_entity_poly.pdbx_strand_id
1 'polypeptide(L)'
;MSATLKSSALAALVLLGAAPLVRGQADAGVTVLPGGTGSAGQARPTPRDPNFLRDAQHFPGLANQTSLTELMPVYFPATVPALETELPSAPAVRDPIWNELAGEANELFFAPLSSRLAKGGLDRRQRERLELYRRKRTAALADARAALTAPSAPAATVAAAALDELTTLADGLRRDLYRGGFLVADADWNQHRNWRLGDPGTKRTAQELLADELAVLRAATYYQEGLSAPQRQLLREIVIELAAALGDSDSGAASDFAPDETVFFLPHGSRIRLPVDLPASLADRIDALTTEKRALKRELRDALFTLDRESESKRERALRDLAAQQEPHFRALEVAAETIRRELAAVSSAHPVAPRSTLPPELEQRLETYLRNKASLQRVARQQAQPEAAKGGAKKEPSAEAARAALAAFEADNRTRIAALAAEARALREEVARVAAHSPAGATKSVDALLADFAAAFKQQQLQALYQDYRAAVLHPGLTHAQRELLFNAAVAALDLTGLKDWQAVPE
;
A
#
# COMPACT_ATOMS: atom_id res chain seq x y z
N MET A 1 -24.18 10.56 17.05
CA MET A 1 -23.36 11.80 17.07
C MET A 1 -22.03 11.71 16.31
N SER A 2 -21.61 10.54 15.80
CA SER A 2 -20.37 10.39 15.01
C SER A 2 -20.48 10.89 13.54
N ALA A 3 -21.69 10.94 12.97
CA ALA A 3 -21.92 11.36 11.58
C ALA A 3 -21.72 12.87 11.33
N THR A 4 -21.97 13.72 12.34
CA THR A 4 -21.83 15.18 12.24
C THR A 4 -20.37 15.66 12.29
N LEU A 5 -19.46 14.88 12.88
CA LEU A 5 -18.03 15.22 12.98
C LEU A 5 -17.26 14.97 11.67
N LYS A 6 -17.62 13.92 10.90
CA LYS A 6 -17.10 13.73 9.53
C LYS A 6 -17.50 14.86 8.58
N SER A 7 -18.65 15.50 8.84
CA SER A 7 -19.20 16.57 8.00
C SER A 7 -18.39 17.88 8.04
N SER A 8 -17.78 18.23 9.17
CA SER A 8 -17.02 19.50 9.31
C SER A 8 -15.64 19.46 8.65
N ALA A 9 -14.94 18.32 8.67
CA ALA A 9 -13.69 18.14 7.93
C ALA A 9 -13.92 18.04 6.41
N LEU A 10 -15.07 17.47 6.00
CA LEU A 10 -15.52 17.53 4.61
C LEU A 10 -15.85 18.96 4.17
N ALA A 11 -16.44 19.79 5.03
CA ALA A 11 -16.78 21.18 4.71
C ALA A 11 -15.54 22.04 4.35
N ALA A 12 -14.40 21.82 5.02
CA ALA A 12 -13.12 22.47 4.71
C ALA A 12 -12.58 22.07 3.31
N LEU A 13 -12.74 20.80 2.94
CA LEU A 13 -12.40 20.27 1.62
C LEU A 13 -13.38 20.73 0.54
N VAL A 14 -14.65 20.93 0.88
CA VAL A 14 -15.70 21.48 0.00
C VAL A 14 -15.50 22.97 -0.25
N LEU A 15 -15.04 23.75 0.74
CA LEU A 15 -14.67 25.17 0.57
C LEU A 15 -13.42 25.36 -0.30
N LEU A 16 -12.40 24.50 -0.17
CA LEU A 16 -11.29 24.40 -1.13
C LEU A 16 -11.70 23.77 -2.48
N GLY A 17 -12.87 23.14 -2.52
CA GLY A 17 -13.56 22.63 -3.71
C GLY A 17 -14.46 23.66 -4.40
N ALA A 18 -14.72 24.84 -3.82
CA ALA A 18 -15.71 25.81 -4.30
C ALA A 18 -15.31 26.61 -5.55
N ALA A 19 -14.08 26.43 -6.06
CA ALA A 19 -13.74 26.74 -7.45
C ALA A 19 -13.43 25.44 -8.20
N PRO A 20 -14.43 24.58 -8.47
CA PRO A 20 -14.17 23.36 -9.22
C PRO A 20 -13.90 23.78 -10.67
N LEU A 21 -12.74 23.41 -11.24
CA LEU A 21 -12.42 23.59 -12.67
C LEU A 21 -13.42 22.86 -13.60
N VAL A 22 -14.26 22.01 -13.04
CA VAL A 22 -15.32 21.28 -13.74
C VAL A 22 -16.60 21.43 -12.92
N ARG A 23 -17.58 22.19 -13.41
CA ARG A 23 -18.89 22.30 -12.73
C ARG A 23 -19.75 21.12 -13.19
N GLY A 24 -19.75 20.03 -12.41
CA GLY A 24 -20.60 18.88 -12.66
C GLY A 24 -22.08 19.25 -12.53
N GLN A 25 -22.82 18.98 -13.60
CA GLN A 25 -24.23 19.25 -13.84
C GLN A 25 -25.11 18.36 -12.93
N ALA A 26 -25.91 18.96 -12.07
CA ALA A 26 -26.99 18.28 -11.34
C ALA A 26 -28.26 19.09 -11.54
N ASP A 27 -29.03 18.75 -12.57
CA ASP A 27 -30.45 19.07 -12.68
C ASP A 27 -31.12 18.08 -13.62
N ALA A 28 -31.87 17.15 -13.03
CA ALA A 28 -32.92 16.41 -13.70
C ALA A 28 -34.12 16.37 -12.75
N GLY A 29 -35.24 16.91 -13.22
CA GLY A 29 -36.39 17.32 -12.43
C GLY A 29 -37.15 16.16 -11.80
N VAL A 30 -37.66 16.42 -10.60
CA VAL A 30 -38.64 15.59 -9.91
C VAL A 30 -40.03 16.11 -10.27
N THR A 31 -40.74 15.38 -11.11
CA THR A 31 -42.18 15.51 -11.31
C THR A 31 -42.89 14.78 -10.16
N VAL A 32 -43.71 15.50 -9.41
CA VAL A 32 -44.63 14.95 -8.40
C VAL A 32 -45.95 14.61 -9.09
N LEU A 33 -46.53 13.43 -8.82
CA LEU A 33 -47.97 13.14 -8.60
C LEU A 33 -48.20 11.62 -8.30
N PRO A 34 -49.38 11.18 -7.80
CA PRO A 34 -49.46 10.49 -6.50
C PRO A 34 -50.00 9.04 -6.55
N GLY A 35 -49.89 8.34 -5.42
CA GLY A 35 -50.88 7.36 -4.96
C GLY A 35 -50.70 5.91 -5.44
N GLY A 36 -50.42 5.00 -4.51
CA GLY A 36 -50.47 3.56 -4.75
C GLY A 36 -50.27 2.75 -3.47
N THR A 37 -51.35 2.26 -2.90
CA THR A 37 -51.40 1.38 -1.72
C THR A 37 -51.02 -0.06 -2.04
N GLY A 38 -50.24 -0.69 -1.16
CA GLY A 38 -50.31 -2.13 -0.90
C GLY A 38 -49.18 -2.99 -1.46
N SER A 39 -48.35 -3.56 -0.58
CA SER A 39 -48.30 -5.02 -0.32
C SER A 39 -46.96 -5.42 0.32
N ALA A 40 -47.06 -6.30 1.31
CA ALA A 40 -45.97 -6.85 2.09
C ALA A 40 -45.01 -7.71 1.23
N GLY A 41 -43.71 -7.57 1.47
CA GLY A 41 -42.67 -8.38 0.84
C GLY A 41 -41.36 -8.31 1.63
N GLN A 42 -41.07 -9.42 2.32
CA GLN A 42 -39.83 -9.83 3.00
C GLN A 42 -38.62 -8.88 2.95
N ALA A 43 -38.22 -8.42 4.13
CA ALA A 43 -36.97 -7.70 4.35
C ALA A 43 -35.74 -8.61 4.06
N ARG A 44 -34.92 -8.19 3.10
CA ARG A 44 -33.53 -8.64 2.95
C ARG A 44 -32.72 -8.21 4.18
N PRO A 45 -31.78 -9.04 4.69
CA PRO A 45 -30.88 -8.63 5.74
C PRO A 45 -29.98 -7.48 5.23
N THR A 46 -30.01 -6.36 5.94
CA THR A 46 -29.09 -5.24 5.75
C THR A 46 -27.65 -5.65 6.05
N PRO A 47 -26.63 -5.09 5.38
CA PRO A 47 -25.23 -5.39 5.68
C PRO A 47 -24.90 -4.99 7.12
N ARG A 48 -24.28 -5.91 7.85
CA ARG A 48 -23.75 -5.67 9.19
C ARG A 48 -22.65 -4.60 9.15
N ASP A 49 -22.59 -3.86 10.26
CA ASP A 49 -21.66 -2.78 10.58
C ASP A 49 -20.20 -3.06 10.17
N PRO A 50 -19.54 -2.18 9.38
CA PRO A 50 -18.13 -2.34 8.98
C PRO A 50 -17.12 -2.09 10.11
N ASN A 51 -17.56 -1.82 11.36
CA ASN A 51 -16.67 -1.65 12.51
C ASN A 51 -16.25 -2.97 13.21
N PHE A 52 -16.48 -4.15 12.62
CA PHE A 52 -16.21 -5.44 13.28
C PHE A 52 -14.72 -5.71 13.57
N LEU A 53 -13.79 -5.09 12.84
CA LEU A 53 -12.34 -5.19 13.10
C LEU A 53 -11.83 -4.24 14.20
N ARG A 54 -12.71 -3.44 14.81
CA ARG A 54 -12.34 -2.39 15.77
C ARG A 54 -12.21 -2.89 17.21
N ASP A 55 -12.63 -4.13 17.48
CA ASP A 55 -12.51 -4.76 18.79
C ASP A 55 -11.26 -5.62 18.85
N ALA A 56 -10.19 -5.08 19.44
CA ALA A 56 -9.07 -5.85 20.00
C ALA A 56 -9.51 -6.86 21.10
N GLN A 57 -10.83 -7.03 21.32
CA GLN A 57 -11.46 -7.97 22.23
C GLN A 57 -12.00 -9.24 21.53
N HIS A 58 -11.96 -9.33 20.19
CA HIS A 58 -12.49 -10.49 19.44
C HIS A 58 -11.43 -11.54 19.04
N PHE A 59 -10.24 -11.52 19.64
CA PHE A 59 -9.41 -12.73 19.71
C PHE A 59 -9.81 -13.51 20.97
N PRO A 60 -10.57 -14.63 20.86
CA PRO A 60 -11.06 -15.37 22.03
C PRO A 60 -9.96 -16.04 22.88
N GLY A 61 -8.67 -15.83 22.55
CA GLY A 61 -7.52 -16.19 23.38
C GLY A 61 -6.96 -15.05 24.27
N LEU A 62 -7.33 -13.78 24.01
CA LEU A 62 -6.83 -12.63 24.78
C LEU A 62 -7.73 -12.25 25.96
N ALA A 63 -9.01 -12.63 25.92
CA ALA A 63 -10.01 -12.21 26.91
C ALA A 63 -9.78 -12.80 28.32
N ASN A 64 -8.98 -13.87 28.46
CA ASN A 64 -8.69 -14.50 29.76
C ASN A 64 -7.30 -14.15 30.34
N GLN A 65 -6.57 -13.21 29.75
CA GLN A 65 -5.28 -12.73 30.27
C GLN A 65 -5.44 -11.36 30.94
N THR A 66 -6.12 -11.31 32.08
CA THR A 66 -6.24 -10.10 32.93
C THR A 66 -5.07 -9.95 33.91
N SER A 67 -3.84 -10.25 33.50
CA SER A 67 -2.65 -9.61 34.10
C SER A 67 -2.29 -8.41 33.23
N LEU A 68 -1.96 -7.28 33.84
CA LEU A 68 -1.56 -6.03 33.18
C LEU A 68 -0.20 -6.17 32.46
N THR A 69 -0.09 -7.07 31.49
CA THR A 69 1.01 -7.10 30.53
C THR A 69 0.71 -6.05 29.47
N GLU A 70 1.63 -5.11 29.28
CA GLU A 70 1.48 -4.00 28.35
C GLU A 70 1.45 -4.57 26.92
N LEU A 71 0.28 -4.60 26.28
CA LEU A 71 0.14 -5.08 24.89
C LEU A 71 1.06 -4.25 23.99
N MET A 72 2.07 -4.87 23.38
CA MET A 72 2.95 -4.19 22.45
C MET A 72 2.26 -4.08 21.08
N PRO A 73 2.13 -2.87 20.51
CA PRO A 73 1.66 -2.75 19.15
C PRO A 73 2.77 -3.25 18.20
N VAL A 74 2.44 -4.23 17.36
CA VAL A 74 3.27 -4.65 16.23
C VAL A 74 2.62 -4.10 14.96
N TYR A 75 3.40 -3.34 14.20
CA TYR A 75 2.94 -2.80 12.93
C TYR A 75 3.42 -3.71 11.80
N PHE A 76 2.48 -4.11 10.95
CA PHE A 76 2.79 -4.82 9.72
C PHE A 76 2.65 -3.85 8.55
N PRO A 77 3.41 -4.07 7.46
CA PRO A 77 3.31 -3.16 6.34
C PRO A 77 1.97 -3.34 5.64
N ALA A 78 1.43 -2.24 5.16
CA ALA A 78 0.24 -2.25 4.34
C ALA A 78 0.44 -3.11 3.09
N THR A 79 -0.66 -3.68 2.61
CA THR A 79 -0.67 -4.45 1.38
C THR A 79 -0.34 -3.57 0.18
N VAL A 80 0.57 -4.05 -0.67
CA VAL A 80 1.00 -3.35 -1.87
C VAL A 80 -0.15 -3.35 -2.90
N PRO A 81 -0.62 -2.19 -3.40
CA PRO A 81 -1.66 -2.14 -4.43
C PRO A 81 -1.17 -2.72 -5.76
N ALA A 82 -2.11 -3.05 -6.64
CA ALA A 82 -1.76 -3.40 -8.01
C ALA A 82 -1.17 -2.20 -8.75
N LEU A 83 -0.24 -2.48 -9.66
CA LEU A 83 0.43 -1.49 -10.48
C LEU A 83 -0.59 -0.53 -11.11
N GLU A 84 -0.33 0.78 -10.98
CA GLU A 84 -1.17 1.85 -11.54
C GLU A 84 -2.61 1.87 -11.03
N THR A 85 -2.83 1.33 -9.83
CA THR A 85 -4.11 1.50 -9.13
C THR A 85 -4.06 2.79 -8.33
N GLU A 86 -5.19 3.51 -8.32
CA GLU A 86 -5.31 4.71 -7.50
C GLU A 86 -5.08 4.37 -6.03
N LEU A 87 -4.27 5.18 -5.37
CA LEU A 87 -4.02 4.99 -3.96
C LEU A 87 -5.21 5.48 -3.14
N PRO A 88 -5.59 4.75 -2.09
CA PRO A 88 -6.56 5.25 -1.13
C PRO A 88 -6.02 6.54 -0.49
N SER A 89 -6.93 7.40 -0.06
CA SER A 89 -6.53 8.62 0.65
C SER A 89 -5.85 8.25 1.96
N ALA A 90 -4.63 8.76 2.17
CA ALA A 90 -3.94 8.63 3.43
C ALA A 90 -4.83 9.11 4.60
N PRO A 91 -4.80 8.43 5.76
CA PRO A 91 -5.65 8.79 6.87
C PRO A 91 -5.32 10.19 7.37
N ALA A 92 -6.35 10.82 7.95
CA ALA A 92 -6.20 12.16 8.49
C ALA A 92 -5.20 12.20 9.65
N VAL A 93 -5.07 11.16 10.48
CA VAL A 93 -4.16 11.12 11.64
C VAL A 93 -3.16 9.98 11.48
N ARG A 94 -1.87 10.27 11.65
CA ARG A 94 -0.77 9.32 11.52
C ARG A 94 0.00 9.25 12.82
N ASP A 95 0.23 8.03 13.32
CA ASP A 95 1.14 7.80 14.44
C ASP A 95 2.56 8.29 14.08
N PRO A 96 3.23 9.08 14.94
CA PRO A 96 4.60 9.56 14.68
C PRO A 96 5.60 8.45 14.33
N ILE A 97 5.40 7.22 14.84
CA ILE A 97 6.26 6.07 14.54
C ILE A 97 6.35 5.79 13.03
N TRP A 98 5.29 6.10 12.29
CA TRP A 98 5.26 5.88 10.85
C TRP A 98 6.22 6.77 10.08
N ASN A 99 6.64 7.91 10.63
CA ASN A 99 7.64 8.76 9.98
C ASN A 99 9.00 8.05 9.92
N GLU A 100 9.29 7.19 10.90
CA GLU A 100 10.52 6.39 10.94
C GLU A 100 10.41 5.09 10.12
N LEU A 101 9.19 4.55 10.00
CA LEU A 101 8.91 3.28 9.30
C LEU A 101 8.65 3.43 7.80
N ALA A 102 8.16 4.57 7.31
CA ALA A 102 7.68 4.71 5.93
C ALA A 102 8.70 4.29 4.88
N GLY A 103 9.95 4.70 5.09
CA GLY A 103 11.06 4.39 4.19
C GLY A 103 11.42 2.91 4.15
N GLU A 104 10.85 2.08 5.02
CA GLU A 104 11.15 0.65 5.16
C GLU A 104 9.92 -0.24 4.90
N ALA A 105 8.83 0.31 4.35
CA ALA A 105 7.53 -0.35 4.23
C ALA A 105 7.53 -1.73 3.54
N ASN A 106 8.53 -2.05 2.73
CA ASN A 106 8.63 -3.36 2.08
C ASN A 106 9.75 -4.25 2.62
N GLU A 107 10.43 -3.83 3.69
CA GLU A 107 11.65 -4.47 4.17
C GLU A 107 11.38 -5.66 5.11
N LEU A 108 12.26 -6.66 5.05
CA LEU A 108 12.16 -7.88 5.87
C LEU A 108 12.27 -7.63 7.38
N PHE A 109 12.76 -6.46 7.78
CA PHE A 109 12.91 -6.05 9.17
C PHE A 109 11.84 -5.05 9.61
N PHE A 110 10.84 -4.74 8.78
CA PHE A 110 9.82 -3.73 9.09
C PHE A 110 9.08 -3.99 10.40
N ALA A 111 8.49 -5.18 10.56
CA ALA A 111 7.75 -5.50 11.78
C ALA A 111 8.66 -5.51 13.03
N PRO A 112 9.85 -6.15 13.01
CA PRO A 112 10.82 -6.03 14.10
C PRO A 112 11.22 -4.58 14.44
N LEU A 113 11.44 -3.74 13.43
CA LEU A 113 11.76 -2.33 13.61
C LEU A 113 10.60 -1.60 14.30
N SER A 114 9.36 -1.87 13.87
CA SER A 114 8.17 -1.26 14.46
C SER A 114 8.00 -1.60 15.93
N SER A 115 8.21 -2.86 16.31
CA SER A 115 8.14 -3.32 17.70
C SER A 115 9.19 -2.61 18.57
N ARG A 116 10.41 -2.44 18.04
CA ARG A 116 11.49 -1.74 18.77
C ARG A 116 11.22 -0.26 18.95
N LEU A 117 10.74 0.40 17.90
CA LEU A 117 10.37 1.81 17.97
C LEU A 117 9.23 2.04 18.97
N ALA A 118 8.25 1.12 19.03
CA ALA A 118 7.19 1.16 20.03
C ALA A 118 7.69 0.97 21.47
N LYS A 119 8.74 0.16 21.70
CA LYS A 119 9.29 -0.18 23.04
C LYS A 119 10.28 0.85 23.61
N GLY A 120 10.51 1.97 22.95
CA GLY A 120 11.46 3.00 23.42
C GLY A 120 12.67 3.22 22.51
N GLY A 121 12.60 2.75 21.27
CA GLY A 121 13.52 3.15 20.20
C GLY A 121 14.68 2.16 19.98
N LEU A 122 15.62 2.60 19.12
CA LEU A 122 16.79 1.82 18.73
C LEU A 122 17.99 2.12 19.63
N ASP A 123 18.75 1.08 19.99
CA ASP A 123 20.06 1.28 20.58
C ASP A 123 21.04 1.91 19.56
N ARG A 124 22.23 2.31 20.04
CA ARG A 124 23.23 2.96 19.18
C ARG A 124 23.66 2.06 18.01
N ARG A 125 23.91 0.78 18.25
CA ARG A 125 24.37 -0.19 17.24
C ARG A 125 23.28 -0.44 16.20
N GLN A 126 22.04 -0.63 16.63
CA GLN A 126 20.88 -0.83 15.75
C GLN A 126 20.67 0.39 14.84
N ARG A 127 20.78 1.61 15.40
CA ARG A 127 20.70 2.86 14.64
C ARG A 127 21.80 2.98 13.60
N GLU A 128 23.05 2.74 13.99
CA GLU A 128 24.22 2.79 13.08
C GLU A 128 24.07 1.77 11.92
N ARG A 129 23.58 0.55 12.21
CA ARG A 129 23.32 -0.48 11.18
C ARG A 129 22.18 -0.11 10.25
N LEU A 130 21.08 0.43 10.79
CA LEU A 130 19.94 0.88 9.98
C LEU A 130 20.36 2.04 9.06
N GLU A 131 21.14 2.99 9.57
CA GLU A 131 21.71 4.07 8.75
C GLU A 131 22.67 3.56 7.69
N LEU A 132 23.52 2.59 8.00
CA LEU A 132 24.39 1.94 7.02
C LEU A 132 23.58 1.30 5.89
N TYR A 133 22.55 0.53 6.24
CA TYR A 133 21.62 -0.07 5.28
C TYR A 133 20.99 1.00 4.38
N ARG A 134 20.40 2.04 4.97
CA ARG A 134 19.77 3.15 4.24
C ARG A 134 20.72 3.84 3.26
N ARG A 135 21.96 4.13 3.67
CA ARG A 135 22.97 4.74 2.78
C ARG A 135 23.31 3.83 1.60
N LYS A 136 23.56 2.55 1.86
CA LYS A 136 23.87 1.58 0.80
C LYS A 136 22.71 1.37 -0.16
N ARG A 137 21.48 1.29 0.36
CA ARG A 137 20.26 1.16 -0.44
C ARG A 137 20.07 2.37 -1.36
N THR A 138 20.25 3.58 -0.84
CA THR A 138 20.14 4.81 -1.62
C THR A 138 21.17 4.87 -2.75
N ALA A 139 22.42 4.47 -2.49
CA ALA A 139 23.45 4.40 -3.52
C ALA A 139 23.08 3.38 -4.62
N ALA A 140 22.73 2.15 -4.22
CA ALA A 140 22.33 1.10 -5.16
C ALA A 140 21.08 1.48 -5.99
N LEU A 141 20.13 2.22 -5.39
CA LEU A 141 18.95 2.73 -6.10
C LEU A 141 19.30 3.78 -7.14
N ALA A 142 20.22 4.69 -6.83
CA ALA A 142 20.69 5.67 -7.80
C ALA A 142 21.35 4.97 -9.00
N ASP A 143 22.19 3.96 -8.74
CA ASP A 143 22.84 3.16 -9.78
C ASP A 143 21.82 2.36 -10.61
N ALA A 144 20.83 1.74 -9.97
CA ALA A 144 19.77 0.99 -10.66
C ALA A 144 18.92 1.90 -11.56
N ARG A 145 18.54 3.09 -11.08
CA ARG A 145 17.77 4.06 -11.87
C ARG A 145 18.57 4.66 -13.02
N ALA A 146 19.87 4.91 -12.83
CA ALA A 146 20.76 5.33 -13.91
C ALA A 146 20.90 4.25 -14.99
N ALA A 147 20.85 2.96 -14.61
CA ALA A 147 20.87 1.84 -15.56
C ALA A 147 19.65 1.84 -16.49
N LEU A 148 18.47 2.20 -15.97
CA LEU A 148 17.21 2.20 -16.73
C LEU A 148 17.18 3.25 -17.83
N THR A 149 17.97 4.32 -17.73
CA THR A 149 18.00 5.42 -18.71
C THR A 149 19.13 5.29 -19.73
N ALA A 150 20.05 4.35 -19.53
CA ALA A 150 21.21 4.17 -20.41
C ALA A 150 20.81 3.45 -21.72
N PRO A 151 21.03 4.06 -22.90
CA PRO A 151 20.50 3.56 -24.18
C PRO A 151 21.15 2.27 -24.73
N SER A 152 22.17 1.71 -24.07
CA SER A 152 22.90 0.52 -24.58
C SER A 152 23.67 -0.30 -23.54
N ALA A 153 23.57 0.01 -22.24
CA ALA A 153 24.26 -0.80 -21.24
C ALA A 153 23.48 -2.10 -20.98
N PRO A 154 24.11 -3.27 -20.92
CA PRO A 154 23.45 -4.42 -20.29
C PRO A 154 23.02 -3.96 -18.89
N ALA A 155 21.76 -4.20 -18.52
CA ALA A 155 21.12 -3.66 -17.31
C ALA A 155 21.73 -4.16 -15.97
N ALA A 156 22.98 -4.62 -15.97
CA ALA A 156 23.75 -5.14 -14.84
C ALA A 156 24.79 -4.14 -14.30
N THR A 157 24.50 -2.84 -14.26
CA THR A 157 25.46 -1.85 -13.72
C THR A 157 25.53 -1.85 -12.20
N VAL A 158 24.50 -2.31 -11.48
CA VAL A 158 24.62 -2.54 -10.04
C VAL A 158 25.38 -3.84 -9.83
N ALA A 159 26.53 -3.77 -9.17
CA ALA A 159 27.31 -4.95 -8.85
C ALA A 159 26.46 -5.92 -8.00
N ALA A 160 26.27 -7.17 -8.46
CA ALA A 160 25.49 -8.18 -7.76
C ALA A 160 25.92 -8.35 -6.28
N ALA A 161 27.22 -8.18 -6.00
CA ALA A 161 27.76 -8.19 -4.64
C ALA A 161 27.19 -7.10 -3.72
N ALA A 162 26.89 -5.89 -4.24
CA ALA A 162 26.30 -4.82 -3.44
C ALA A 162 24.84 -5.14 -3.04
N LEU A 163 24.10 -5.83 -3.92
CA LEU A 163 22.72 -6.24 -3.65
C LEU A 163 22.67 -7.43 -2.68
N ASP A 164 23.59 -8.38 -2.82
CA ASP A 164 23.77 -9.48 -1.87
C ASP A 164 24.13 -8.96 -0.47
N GLU A 165 25.01 -7.95 -0.40
CA GLU A 165 25.34 -7.28 0.85
C GLU A 165 24.12 -6.58 1.47
N LEU A 166 23.30 -5.89 0.67
CA LEU A 166 22.06 -5.27 1.16
C LEU A 166 21.10 -6.31 1.73
N THR A 167 20.93 -7.44 1.05
CA THR A 167 20.08 -8.55 1.49
C THR A 167 20.58 -9.11 2.82
N THR A 168 21.89 -9.33 2.93
CA THR A 168 22.55 -9.79 4.16
C THR A 168 22.39 -8.78 5.31
N LEU A 169 22.53 -7.48 5.04
CA LEU A 169 22.33 -6.42 6.02
C LEU A 169 20.88 -6.35 6.50
N ALA A 170 19.91 -6.46 5.59
CA ALA A 170 18.48 -6.44 5.92
C ALA A 170 18.09 -7.63 6.80
N ASP A 171 18.52 -8.85 6.46
CA ASP A 171 18.26 -10.04 7.28
C ASP A 171 19.03 -10.02 8.61
N GLY A 172 20.24 -9.45 8.61
CA GLY A 172 20.98 -9.18 9.85
C GLY A 172 20.28 -8.16 10.76
N LEU A 173 19.72 -7.09 10.20
CA LEU A 173 18.91 -6.12 10.94
C LEU A 173 17.65 -6.77 11.50
N ARG A 174 16.95 -7.59 10.71
CA ARG A 174 15.77 -8.34 11.15
C ARG A 174 16.08 -9.11 12.43
N ARG A 175 17.12 -9.94 12.43
CA ARG A 175 17.58 -10.71 13.61
C ARG A 175 17.97 -9.81 14.80
N ASP A 176 18.81 -8.80 14.56
CA ASP A 176 19.28 -7.89 15.60
C ASP A 176 18.13 -7.10 16.25
N LEU A 177 17.06 -6.83 15.50
CA LEU A 177 15.90 -6.07 15.97
C LEU A 177 14.91 -6.90 16.77
N TYR A 178 14.78 -8.22 16.59
CA TYR A 178 13.84 -8.98 17.43
C TYR A 178 14.52 -9.72 18.59
N ARG A 179 15.72 -10.28 18.40
CA ARG A 179 16.41 -11.08 19.45
C ARG A 179 16.89 -10.29 20.67
N GLY A 180 16.94 -8.96 20.58
CA GLY A 180 17.36 -8.11 21.69
C GLY A 180 18.82 -8.31 22.12
N GLY A 181 19.33 -7.40 22.95
CA GLY A 181 20.52 -7.69 23.75
C GLY A 181 20.19 -8.68 24.86
N PHE A 182 21.20 -9.18 25.58
CA PHE A 182 21.11 -10.13 26.69
C PHE A 182 20.03 -9.83 27.77
N LEU A 183 19.52 -8.60 27.84
CA LEU A 183 18.55 -8.12 28.83
C LEU A 183 17.16 -7.76 28.26
N VAL A 184 16.90 -7.97 26.97
CA VAL A 184 15.60 -7.60 26.38
C VAL A 184 14.88 -8.85 25.91
N ALA A 185 13.64 -9.03 26.37
CA ALA A 185 12.75 -10.11 25.96
C ALA A 185 12.62 -10.18 24.43
N ASP A 186 12.50 -11.40 23.91
CA ASP A 186 12.26 -11.69 22.51
C ASP A 186 10.92 -11.08 22.07
N ALA A 187 10.89 -10.47 20.89
CA ALA A 187 9.67 -9.90 20.31
C ALA A 187 8.93 -10.91 19.40
N ASP A 188 9.41 -12.15 19.28
CA ASP A 188 8.75 -13.20 18.52
C ASP A 188 7.50 -13.74 19.22
N TRP A 189 6.40 -13.02 19.04
CA TRP A 189 5.08 -13.44 19.50
C TRP A 189 4.68 -14.85 19.07
N ASN A 190 5.15 -15.29 17.90
CA ASN A 190 4.80 -16.59 17.35
C ASN A 190 5.28 -17.72 18.28
N GLN A 191 6.38 -17.51 19.00
CA GLN A 191 6.92 -18.49 19.94
C GLN A 191 6.11 -18.56 21.24
N HIS A 192 5.73 -17.39 21.77
CA HIS A 192 5.18 -17.27 23.12
C HIS A 192 3.67 -17.52 23.23
N ARG A 193 2.93 -17.60 22.12
CA ARG A 193 1.50 -17.93 22.17
C ARG A 193 1.26 -19.34 22.78
N ASN A 194 0.17 -19.46 23.52
CA ASN A 194 -0.24 -20.67 24.24
C ASN A 194 -1.13 -21.63 23.42
N TRP A 195 -1.36 -21.34 22.15
CA TRP A 195 -2.14 -22.16 21.21
C TRP A 195 -1.35 -22.36 19.92
N ARG A 196 -1.63 -23.44 19.20
CA ARG A 196 -1.02 -23.77 17.90
C ARG A 196 -2.09 -23.97 16.84
N LEU A 197 -1.70 -23.82 15.57
CA LEU A 197 -2.58 -24.12 14.45
C LEU A 197 -3.01 -25.59 14.52
N GLY A 198 -4.31 -25.83 14.26
CA GLY A 198 -4.88 -27.17 14.26
C GLY A 198 -5.11 -27.81 15.64
N ASP A 199 -5.10 -27.04 16.74
CA ASP A 199 -5.40 -27.59 18.06
C ASP A 199 -6.83 -28.18 18.14
N PRO A 200 -6.98 -29.50 18.39
CA PRO A 200 -8.26 -30.22 18.23
C PRO A 200 -9.31 -29.92 19.32
N GLY A 201 -8.99 -29.07 20.30
CA GLY A 201 -9.85 -28.76 21.44
C GLY A 201 -10.66 -27.47 21.33
N THR A 202 -10.48 -26.69 20.26
CA THR A 202 -11.10 -25.36 20.16
C THR A 202 -12.32 -25.39 19.24
N LYS A 203 -13.49 -25.01 19.78
CA LYS A 203 -14.72 -24.80 18.99
C LYS A 203 -14.61 -23.46 18.25
N ARG A 204 -13.69 -23.36 17.30
CA ARG A 204 -13.50 -22.18 16.45
C ARG A 204 -14.28 -22.34 15.14
N THR A 205 -14.84 -21.23 14.67
CA THR A 205 -15.43 -21.11 13.34
C THR A 205 -14.36 -21.15 12.25
N ALA A 206 -14.75 -21.42 11.01
CA ALA A 206 -13.82 -21.38 9.88
C ALA A 206 -13.16 -20.00 9.70
N GLN A 207 -13.88 -18.92 10.00
CA GLN A 207 -13.37 -17.56 9.92
C GLN A 207 -12.33 -17.28 11.01
N GLU A 208 -12.55 -17.74 12.25
CA GLU A 208 -11.57 -17.62 13.34
C GLU A 208 -10.30 -18.41 13.04
N LEU A 209 -10.43 -19.64 12.53
CA LEU A 209 -9.27 -20.44 12.11
C LEU A 209 -8.45 -19.75 11.01
N LEU A 210 -9.13 -19.10 10.05
CA LEU A 210 -8.48 -18.35 8.98
C LEU A 210 -7.76 -17.09 9.51
N ALA A 211 -8.35 -16.40 10.49
CA ALA A 211 -7.74 -15.25 11.14
C ALA A 211 -6.51 -15.62 11.98
N ASP A 212 -6.58 -16.75 12.70
CA ASP A 212 -5.45 -17.33 13.44
C ASP A 212 -4.29 -17.67 12.50
N GLU A 213 -4.61 -18.33 11.38
CA GLU A 213 -3.62 -18.66 10.36
C GLU A 213 -3.00 -17.41 9.74
N LEU A 214 -3.81 -16.41 9.38
CA LEU A 214 -3.32 -15.13 8.88
C LEU A 214 -2.32 -14.50 9.87
N ALA A 215 -2.63 -14.46 11.16
CA ALA A 215 -1.75 -13.90 12.19
C ALA A 215 -0.42 -14.66 12.29
N VAL A 216 -0.47 -16.00 12.27
CA VAL A 216 0.73 -16.86 12.34
C VAL A 216 1.61 -16.68 11.11
N LEU A 217 1.04 -16.71 9.91
CA LEU A 217 1.82 -16.54 8.66
C LEU A 217 2.39 -15.13 8.53
N ARG A 218 1.63 -14.11 8.96
CA ARG A 218 2.08 -12.72 9.00
C ARG A 218 3.26 -12.56 9.95
N ALA A 219 3.21 -13.13 11.15
CA ALA A 219 4.35 -13.13 12.08
C ALA A 219 5.54 -13.93 11.51
N ALA A 220 5.29 -15.13 10.96
CA ALA A 220 6.34 -15.98 10.42
C ALA A 220 7.15 -15.30 9.31
N THR A 221 6.50 -14.49 8.48
CA THR A 221 7.16 -13.67 7.45
C THR A 221 8.38 -12.90 8.00
N TYR A 222 8.27 -12.32 9.20
CA TYR A 222 9.28 -11.43 9.77
C TYR A 222 10.13 -12.06 10.87
N TYR A 223 9.56 -12.93 11.71
CA TYR A 223 10.23 -13.44 12.90
C TYR A 223 10.77 -14.87 12.74
N GLN A 224 10.08 -15.72 11.96
CA GLN A 224 10.44 -17.14 11.86
C GLN A 224 11.82 -17.32 11.19
N GLU A 225 12.76 -17.94 11.89
CA GLU A 225 14.05 -18.33 11.32
C GLU A 225 13.94 -19.54 10.38
N GLY A 226 14.94 -19.66 9.51
CA GLY A 226 15.08 -20.76 8.57
C GLY A 226 14.39 -20.56 7.23
N LEU A 227 13.51 -19.57 7.11
CA LEU A 227 12.94 -19.14 5.82
C LEU A 227 13.96 -18.36 5.00
N SER A 228 14.08 -18.68 3.71
CA SER A 228 14.85 -17.86 2.75
C SER A 228 14.14 -16.55 2.41
N ALA A 229 14.85 -15.60 1.82
CA ALA A 229 14.25 -14.33 1.38
C ALA A 229 13.10 -14.54 0.38
N PRO A 230 13.22 -15.36 -0.68
CA PRO A 230 12.10 -15.65 -1.58
C PRO A 230 10.88 -16.25 -0.87
N GLN A 231 11.08 -17.17 0.09
CA GLN A 231 9.98 -17.74 0.87
C GLN A 231 9.25 -16.70 1.72
N ARG A 232 9.98 -15.78 2.35
CA ARG A 232 9.35 -14.68 3.12
C ARG A 232 8.49 -13.80 2.24
N GLN A 233 8.95 -13.47 1.03
CA GLN A 233 8.14 -12.66 0.13
C GLN A 233 6.94 -13.44 -0.43
N LEU A 234 7.11 -14.74 -0.71
CA LEU A 234 6.00 -15.61 -1.09
C LEU A 234 4.96 -15.71 0.04
N LEU A 235 5.39 -15.74 1.31
CA LEU A 235 4.48 -15.68 2.46
C LEU A 235 3.69 -14.38 2.53
N ARG A 236 4.29 -13.25 2.13
CA ARG A 236 3.55 -11.98 2.05
C ARG A 236 2.40 -12.05 1.05
N GLU A 237 2.59 -12.73 -0.08
CA GLU A 237 1.48 -12.99 -1.01
C GLU A 237 0.38 -13.83 -0.37
N ILE A 238 0.73 -14.90 0.37
CA ILE A 238 -0.24 -15.73 1.09
C ILE A 238 -1.01 -14.89 2.12
N VAL A 239 -0.32 -14.04 2.87
CA VAL A 239 -0.91 -13.13 3.86
C VAL A 239 -1.91 -12.17 3.21
N ILE A 240 -1.60 -11.63 2.02
CA ILE A 240 -2.51 -10.77 1.26
C ILE A 240 -3.76 -11.55 0.82
N GLU A 241 -3.59 -12.76 0.29
CA GLU A 241 -4.71 -13.61 -0.14
C GLU A 241 -5.63 -13.99 1.03
N LEU A 242 -5.05 -14.33 2.19
CA LEU A 242 -5.81 -14.65 3.40
C LEU A 242 -6.55 -13.42 3.97
N ALA A 243 -5.91 -12.25 3.98
CA ALA A 243 -6.57 -11.01 4.41
C ALA A 243 -7.76 -10.65 3.50
N ALA A 244 -7.59 -10.79 2.18
CA ALA A 244 -8.67 -10.60 1.22
C ALA A 244 -9.83 -11.60 1.45
N ALA A 245 -9.51 -12.88 1.72
CA ALA A 245 -10.52 -13.91 2.02
C ALA A 245 -11.32 -13.63 3.31
N LEU A 246 -10.73 -12.91 4.27
CA LEU A 246 -11.41 -12.44 5.50
C LEU A 246 -12.28 -11.20 5.29
N GLY A 247 -12.32 -10.65 4.07
CA GLY A 247 -13.09 -9.45 3.77
C GLY A 247 -12.46 -8.17 4.34
N ASP A 248 -11.15 -8.20 4.61
CA ASP A 248 -10.42 -7.01 5.04
C ASP A 248 -10.32 -6.02 3.87
N SER A 249 -11.29 -5.11 3.78
CA SER A 249 -11.35 -4.08 2.73
C SER A 249 -10.27 -3.00 2.89
N ASP A 250 -9.67 -2.86 4.07
CA ASP A 250 -8.57 -1.92 4.32
C ASP A 250 -7.22 -2.45 3.81
N SER A 251 -7.14 -3.74 3.46
CA SER A 251 -5.95 -4.39 2.88
C SER A 251 -5.60 -3.92 1.45
N GLY A 252 -6.16 -2.82 0.94
CA GLY A 252 -5.96 -2.41 -0.46
C GLY A 252 -6.38 -3.48 -1.49
N ALA A 253 -7.09 -4.53 -1.05
CA ALA A 253 -7.79 -5.51 -1.88
C ALA A 253 -9.16 -5.00 -2.31
N ALA A 254 -9.68 -3.94 -1.65
CA ALA A 254 -10.72 -3.08 -2.19
C ALA A 254 -10.15 -2.22 -3.33
N SER A 255 -9.63 -2.89 -4.35
CA SER A 255 -9.48 -2.28 -5.65
C SER A 255 -10.90 -2.15 -6.21
N ASP A 256 -11.25 -1.03 -6.83
CA ASP A 256 -12.50 -0.90 -7.60
C ASP A 256 -12.58 -1.92 -8.76
N PHE A 257 -11.51 -2.69 -8.99
CA PHE A 257 -11.40 -3.75 -9.97
C PHE A 257 -11.83 -5.07 -9.35
N ALA A 258 -12.56 -5.87 -10.14
CA ALA A 258 -12.90 -7.22 -9.74
C ALA A 258 -11.60 -8.02 -9.48
N PRO A 259 -11.58 -8.92 -8.48
CA PRO A 259 -10.42 -9.77 -8.20
C PRO A 259 -9.91 -10.57 -9.42
N ASP A 260 -10.74 -10.72 -10.46
CA ASP A 260 -10.41 -11.40 -11.71
C ASP A 260 -9.55 -10.56 -12.69
N GLU A 261 -9.31 -9.27 -12.43
CA GLU A 261 -8.58 -8.38 -13.37
C GLU A 261 -7.08 -8.21 -13.06
N THR A 262 -6.59 -8.76 -11.95
CA THR A 262 -5.17 -8.65 -11.55
C THR A 262 -4.55 -10.00 -11.25
N VAL A 263 -3.27 -10.15 -11.57
CA VAL A 263 -2.49 -11.35 -11.27
C VAL A 263 -1.26 -11.01 -10.41
N PHE A 264 -0.94 -11.89 -9.46
CA PHE A 264 0.34 -11.79 -8.73
C PHE A 264 1.50 -12.12 -9.67
N PHE A 265 2.52 -11.26 -9.68
CA PHE A 265 3.68 -11.41 -10.54
C PHE A 265 4.99 -11.42 -9.73
N LEU A 266 6.13 -11.16 -10.39
CA LEU A 266 7.44 -11.02 -9.76
C LEU A 266 7.97 -9.58 -9.93
N PRO A 267 8.62 -8.96 -8.91
CA PRO A 267 8.93 -9.51 -7.58
C PRO A 267 7.71 -9.90 -6.75
N HIS A 268 7.89 -10.78 -5.78
CA HIS A 268 6.80 -11.31 -4.98
C HIS A 268 6.03 -10.20 -4.26
N GLY A 269 4.70 -10.33 -4.23
CA GLY A 269 3.78 -9.31 -3.71
C GLY A 269 3.39 -8.22 -4.72
N SER A 270 4.04 -8.16 -5.89
CA SER A 270 3.59 -7.31 -6.99
C SER A 270 2.33 -7.86 -7.63
N ARG A 271 1.45 -6.96 -8.09
CA ARG A 271 0.23 -7.30 -8.84
C ARG A 271 0.16 -6.45 -10.10
N ILE A 272 -0.15 -7.07 -11.23
CA ILE A 272 -0.29 -6.39 -12.52
C ILE A 272 -1.65 -6.67 -13.14
N ARG A 273 -2.08 -5.77 -14.02
CA ARG A 273 -3.15 -6.04 -14.95
C ARG A 273 -2.59 -6.60 -16.24
N LEU A 274 -3.28 -7.59 -16.75
CA LEU A 274 -2.94 -8.18 -18.03
C LEU A 274 -3.67 -7.42 -19.15
N PRO A 275 -3.04 -7.20 -20.32
CA PRO A 275 -3.74 -6.70 -21.49
C PRO A 275 -4.91 -7.62 -21.86
N VAL A 276 -6.01 -7.05 -22.36
CA VAL A 276 -7.21 -7.82 -22.75
C VAL A 276 -6.91 -8.75 -23.94
N ASP A 277 -6.09 -8.27 -24.89
CA ASP A 277 -5.76 -8.98 -26.12
C ASP A 277 -4.41 -9.72 -26.02
N LEU A 278 -4.22 -10.51 -24.96
CA LEU A 278 -3.01 -11.30 -24.80
C LEU A 278 -2.91 -12.43 -25.83
N PRO A 279 -1.76 -12.61 -26.52
CA PRO A 279 -1.52 -13.80 -27.32
C PRO A 279 -1.67 -15.07 -26.47
N ALA A 280 -2.34 -16.10 -27.02
CA ALA A 280 -2.61 -17.35 -26.29
C ALA A 280 -1.34 -17.98 -25.70
N SER A 281 -0.24 -17.98 -26.45
CA SER A 281 1.04 -18.50 -25.96
C SER A 281 1.59 -17.76 -24.74
N LEU A 282 1.35 -16.45 -24.65
CA LEU A 282 1.78 -15.64 -23.50
C LEU A 282 0.84 -15.87 -22.31
N ALA A 283 -0.47 -16.00 -22.56
CA ALA A 283 -1.44 -16.38 -21.53
C ALA A 283 -1.08 -17.74 -20.90
N ASP A 284 -0.78 -18.76 -21.72
CA ASP A 284 -0.35 -20.09 -21.26
C ASP A 284 0.90 -20.03 -20.36
N ARG A 285 1.87 -19.15 -20.70
CA ARG A 285 3.08 -18.95 -19.88
C ARG A 285 2.76 -18.30 -18.54
N ILE A 286 1.88 -17.32 -18.53
CA ILE A 286 1.43 -16.67 -17.29
C ILE A 286 0.70 -17.69 -16.41
N ASP A 287 -0.17 -18.51 -16.98
CA ASP A 287 -0.88 -19.56 -16.27
C ASP A 287 0.06 -20.61 -15.67
N ALA A 288 1.09 -21.01 -16.42
CA ALA A 288 2.13 -21.92 -15.94
C ALA A 288 2.90 -21.31 -14.75
N LEU A 289 3.31 -20.04 -14.87
CA LEU A 289 3.98 -19.32 -13.77
C LEU A 289 3.08 -19.22 -12.54
N THR A 290 1.82 -18.84 -12.70
CA THR A 290 0.87 -18.73 -11.58
C THR A 290 0.60 -20.10 -10.94
N THR A 291 0.54 -21.17 -11.73
CA THR A 291 0.35 -22.54 -11.23
C THR A 291 1.53 -23.00 -10.39
N GLU A 292 2.75 -22.78 -10.86
CA GLU A 292 3.98 -23.10 -10.12
C GLU A 292 4.06 -22.29 -8.81
N LYS A 293 3.77 -20.98 -8.86
CA LYS A 293 3.68 -20.15 -7.63
C LYS A 293 2.63 -20.69 -6.65
N ARG A 294 1.45 -21.11 -7.13
CA ARG A 294 0.41 -21.72 -6.28
C ARG A 294 0.88 -23.00 -5.62
N ALA A 295 1.69 -23.82 -6.29
CA ALA A 295 2.27 -25.04 -5.72
C ALA A 295 3.26 -24.71 -4.58
N LEU A 296 4.22 -23.80 -4.81
CA LEU A 296 5.17 -23.38 -3.77
C LEU A 296 4.48 -22.74 -2.57
N LYS A 297 3.42 -21.94 -2.80
CA LYS A 297 2.63 -21.33 -1.70
C LYS A 297 1.98 -22.39 -0.83
N ARG A 298 1.39 -23.42 -1.46
CA ARG A 298 0.74 -24.53 -0.75
C ARG A 298 1.76 -25.29 0.09
N GLU A 299 2.88 -25.69 -0.50
CA GLU A 299 3.95 -26.41 0.20
C GLU A 299 4.47 -25.62 1.41
N LEU A 300 4.73 -24.32 1.24
CA LEU A 300 5.22 -23.45 2.31
C LEU A 300 4.18 -23.26 3.42
N ARG A 301 2.91 -23.07 3.07
CA ARG A 301 1.79 -22.95 4.01
C ARG A 301 1.60 -24.23 4.81
N ASP A 302 1.59 -25.39 4.14
CA ASP A 302 1.43 -26.71 4.76
C ASP A 302 2.60 -27.04 5.71
N ALA A 303 3.83 -26.67 5.31
CA ALA A 303 5.02 -26.82 6.15
C ALA A 303 4.92 -25.98 7.43
N LEU A 304 4.54 -24.71 7.33
CA LEU A 304 4.37 -23.85 8.50
C LEU A 304 3.25 -24.34 9.42
N PHE A 305 2.13 -24.79 8.86
CA PHE A 305 1.04 -25.38 9.63
C PHE A 305 1.50 -26.63 10.40
N THR A 306 2.22 -27.53 9.72
CA THR A 306 2.69 -28.80 10.30
C THR A 306 3.76 -28.57 11.37
N LEU A 307 4.70 -27.66 11.12
CA LEU A 307 5.83 -27.39 12.01
C LEU A 307 5.47 -26.46 13.19
N ASP A 308 4.23 -25.97 13.25
CA ASP A 308 3.79 -25.01 14.26
C ASP A 308 3.92 -25.54 15.69
N ARG A 309 3.77 -26.87 15.85
CA ARG A 309 3.86 -27.58 17.14
C ARG A 309 5.29 -28.02 17.49
N GLU A 310 6.21 -27.93 16.53
CA GLU A 310 7.59 -28.39 16.71
C GLU A 310 8.42 -27.36 17.48
N SER A 311 9.53 -27.83 18.08
CA SER A 311 10.50 -26.96 18.73
C SER A 311 11.14 -26.00 17.72
N GLU A 312 11.58 -24.83 18.20
CA GLU A 312 12.20 -23.79 17.36
C GLU A 312 13.34 -24.34 16.50
N SER A 313 14.27 -25.08 17.10
CA SER A 313 15.44 -25.64 16.39
C SER A 313 15.06 -26.68 15.33
N LYS A 314 14.04 -27.50 15.57
CA LYS A 314 13.55 -28.48 14.61
C LYS A 314 12.81 -27.79 13.46
N ARG A 315 11.95 -26.82 13.79
CA ARG A 315 11.25 -25.99 12.81
C ARG A 315 12.22 -25.22 11.92
N GLU A 316 13.19 -24.53 12.50
CA GLU A 316 14.20 -23.77 11.77
C GLU A 316 14.96 -24.67 10.79
N ARG A 317 15.42 -25.84 11.22
CA ARG A 317 16.10 -26.81 10.35
C ARG A 317 15.19 -27.27 9.20
N ALA A 318 13.96 -27.67 9.51
CA ALA A 318 13.02 -28.13 8.49
C ALA A 318 12.69 -27.04 7.46
N LEU A 319 12.54 -25.78 7.89
CA LEU A 319 12.32 -24.67 6.98
C LEU A 319 13.56 -24.35 6.12
N ARG A 320 14.78 -24.48 6.67
CA ARG A 320 16.01 -24.38 5.88
C ARG A 320 16.12 -25.48 4.83
N ASP A 321 15.76 -26.71 5.19
CA ASP A 321 15.76 -27.85 4.27
C ASP A 321 14.72 -27.63 3.15
N LEU A 322 13.52 -27.14 3.50
CA LEU A 322 12.50 -26.76 2.53
C LEU A 322 12.98 -25.62 1.61
N ALA A 323 13.65 -24.60 2.17
CA ALA A 323 14.21 -23.51 1.38
C ALA A 323 15.20 -24.01 0.33
N ALA A 324 16.10 -24.92 0.71
CA ALA A 324 17.05 -25.54 -0.21
C ALA A 324 16.35 -26.36 -1.31
N GLN A 325 15.23 -27.03 -0.99
CA GLN A 325 14.42 -27.78 -1.95
C GLN A 325 13.68 -26.86 -2.94
N GLN A 326 13.16 -25.72 -2.47
CA GLN A 326 12.40 -24.78 -3.31
C GLN A 326 13.29 -23.85 -4.15
N GLU A 327 14.57 -23.69 -3.81
CA GLU A 327 15.50 -22.78 -4.51
C GLU A 327 15.56 -22.97 -6.04
N PRO A 328 15.63 -24.19 -6.61
CA PRO A 328 15.58 -24.37 -8.06
C PRO A 328 14.26 -23.89 -8.68
N HIS A 329 13.14 -24.04 -7.98
CA HIS A 329 11.82 -23.61 -8.44
C HIS A 329 11.70 -22.08 -8.46
N PHE A 330 12.21 -21.40 -7.43
CA PHE A 330 12.28 -19.94 -7.42
C PHE A 330 13.14 -19.40 -8.58
N ARG A 331 14.29 -20.03 -8.86
CA ARG A 331 15.11 -19.65 -10.03
C ARG A 331 14.38 -19.88 -11.35
N ALA A 332 13.62 -20.97 -11.48
CA ALA A 332 12.81 -21.24 -12.66
C ALA A 332 11.69 -20.20 -12.85
N LEU A 333 11.03 -19.78 -11.76
CA LEU A 333 10.03 -18.70 -11.78
C LEU A 333 10.62 -17.39 -12.28
N GLU A 334 11.84 -17.02 -11.87
CA GLU A 334 12.50 -15.80 -12.33
C GLU A 334 12.81 -15.82 -13.83
N VAL A 335 13.27 -16.97 -14.35
CA VAL A 335 13.50 -17.15 -15.79
C VAL A 335 12.18 -17.07 -16.57
N ALA A 336 11.11 -17.71 -16.06
CA ALA A 336 9.79 -17.65 -16.67
C ALA A 336 9.23 -16.21 -16.67
N ALA A 337 9.37 -15.49 -15.56
CA ALA A 337 8.94 -14.10 -15.45
C ALA A 337 9.73 -13.18 -16.39
N GLU A 338 11.04 -13.35 -16.52
CA GLU A 338 11.85 -12.58 -17.48
C GLU A 338 11.42 -12.83 -18.92
N THR A 339 11.07 -14.08 -19.27
CA THR A 339 10.52 -14.40 -20.59
C THR A 339 9.18 -13.69 -20.82
N ILE A 340 8.26 -13.77 -19.84
CA ILE A 340 6.97 -13.08 -19.88
C ILE A 340 7.14 -11.57 -20.00
N ARG A 341 8.09 -10.95 -19.28
CA ARG A 341 8.36 -9.50 -19.39
C ARG A 341 8.80 -9.08 -20.79
N ARG A 342 9.67 -9.87 -21.44
CA ARG A 342 10.10 -9.60 -22.82
C ARG A 342 8.96 -9.71 -23.81
N GLU A 343 8.14 -10.74 -23.68
CA GLU A 343 6.96 -10.94 -24.53
C GLU A 343 5.90 -9.84 -24.28
N LEU A 344 5.65 -9.48 -23.01
CA LEU A 344 4.78 -8.35 -22.65
C LEU A 344 5.31 -7.02 -23.20
N ALA A 345 6.62 -6.76 -23.14
CA ALA A 345 7.21 -5.56 -23.73
C ALA A 345 6.98 -5.51 -25.26
N ALA A 346 7.07 -6.65 -25.95
CA ALA A 346 6.82 -6.73 -27.39
C ALA A 346 5.33 -6.49 -27.74
N VAL A 347 4.41 -7.02 -26.94
CA VAL A 347 2.96 -6.82 -27.16
C VAL A 347 2.51 -5.42 -26.72
N SER A 348 3.07 -4.92 -25.63
CA SER A 348 2.66 -3.70 -24.95
C SER A 348 3.49 -2.48 -25.33
N SER A 349 4.24 -2.54 -26.44
CA SER A 349 4.94 -1.39 -27.04
C SER A 349 4.01 -0.20 -27.35
N ALA A 350 2.70 -0.40 -27.27
CA ALA A 350 1.65 0.61 -27.30
C ALA A 350 1.07 0.90 -25.89
N HIS A 351 1.90 1.00 -24.85
CA HIS A 351 1.45 1.61 -23.59
C HIS A 351 0.79 2.93 -23.96
N PRO A 352 -0.48 3.17 -23.55
CA PRO A 352 -1.15 4.40 -23.91
C PRO A 352 -0.31 5.54 -23.35
N VAL A 353 0.36 6.25 -24.26
CA VAL A 353 0.97 7.55 -23.96
C VAL A 353 -0.18 8.32 -23.32
N ALA A 354 0.00 8.77 -22.08
CA ALA A 354 -1.02 9.55 -21.39
C ALA A 354 -1.55 10.57 -22.40
N PRO A 355 -2.88 10.62 -22.65
CA PRO A 355 -3.41 11.38 -23.76
C PRO A 355 -2.85 12.79 -23.68
N ARG A 356 -2.09 13.18 -24.71
CA ARG A 356 -1.48 14.51 -24.74
C ARG A 356 -2.63 15.50 -24.71
N SER A 357 -2.58 16.43 -23.77
CA SER A 357 -3.60 17.47 -23.72
C SER A 357 -3.53 18.27 -25.03
N THR A 358 -4.69 18.73 -25.49
CA THR A 358 -4.81 19.54 -26.71
C THR A 358 -4.59 21.02 -26.44
N LEU A 359 -4.19 21.39 -25.21
CA LEU A 359 -3.94 22.76 -24.79
C LEU A 359 -2.51 23.19 -25.18
N PRO A 360 -2.26 24.48 -25.40
CA PRO A 360 -0.91 25.02 -25.57
C PRO A 360 -0.02 24.71 -24.36
N PRO A 361 1.28 24.42 -24.58
CA PRO A 361 2.18 23.98 -23.51
C PRO A 361 2.35 25.00 -22.39
N GLU A 362 2.28 26.30 -22.69
CA GLU A 362 2.34 27.36 -21.67
C GLU A 362 1.13 27.31 -20.73
N LEU A 363 -0.06 27.02 -21.28
CA LEU A 363 -1.30 26.91 -20.51
C LEU A 363 -1.32 25.62 -19.67
N GLU A 364 -0.79 24.52 -20.22
CA GLU A 364 -0.58 23.28 -19.48
C GLU A 364 0.32 23.52 -18.26
N GLN A 365 1.49 24.14 -18.46
CA GLN A 365 2.42 24.42 -17.36
C GLN A 365 1.78 25.27 -16.25
N ARG A 366 0.95 26.24 -16.60
CA ARG A 366 0.22 27.06 -15.62
C ARG A 366 -0.87 26.27 -14.89
N LEU A 367 -1.63 25.45 -15.60
CA LEU A 367 -2.62 24.54 -15.00
C LEU A 367 -1.96 23.54 -14.05
N GLU A 368 -0.83 22.94 -14.44
CA GLU A 368 -0.07 22.05 -13.56
C GLU A 368 0.39 22.77 -12.28
N THR A 369 0.94 23.98 -12.43
CA THR A 369 1.40 24.80 -11.30
C THR A 369 0.22 25.11 -10.35
N TYR A 370 -0.93 25.49 -10.91
CA TYR A 370 -2.16 25.69 -10.14
C TYR A 370 -2.57 24.42 -9.38
N LEU A 371 -2.60 23.26 -10.03
CA LEU A 371 -2.99 21.99 -9.41
C LEU A 371 -2.01 21.58 -8.29
N ARG A 372 -0.70 21.75 -8.49
CA ARG A 372 0.31 21.51 -7.45
C ARG A 372 0.13 22.43 -6.24
N ASN A 373 -0.12 23.72 -6.48
CA ASN A 373 -0.35 24.70 -5.41
C ASN A 373 -1.63 24.38 -4.63
N LYS A 374 -2.70 23.99 -5.33
CA LYS A 374 -3.95 23.54 -4.72
C LYS A 374 -3.74 22.30 -3.85
N ALA A 375 -3.06 21.28 -4.38
CA ALA A 375 -2.76 20.05 -3.62
C ALA A 375 -1.87 20.31 -2.40
N SER A 376 -0.88 21.21 -2.53
CA SER A 376 -0.04 21.66 -1.41
C SER A 376 -0.87 22.31 -0.31
N LEU A 377 -1.77 23.23 -0.66
CA LEU A 377 -2.65 23.90 0.30
C LEU A 377 -3.62 22.91 0.97
N GLN A 378 -4.16 21.95 0.23
CA GLN A 378 -4.99 20.88 0.79
C GLN A 378 -4.23 20.00 1.78
N ARG A 379 -2.95 19.71 1.55
CA ARG A 379 -2.11 18.97 2.52
C ARG A 379 -1.91 19.77 3.80
N VAL A 380 -1.61 21.06 3.71
CA VAL A 380 -1.49 21.94 4.90
C VAL A 380 -2.80 21.99 5.66
N ALA A 381 -3.94 22.15 4.97
CA ALA A 381 -5.26 22.12 5.59
C ALA A 381 -5.51 20.82 6.36
N ARG A 382 -5.17 19.66 5.75
CA ARG A 382 -5.29 18.35 6.41
C ARG A 382 -4.39 18.24 7.63
N GLN A 383 -3.15 18.71 7.55
CA GLN A 383 -2.20 18.67 8.67
C GLN A 383 -2.65 19.56 9.84
N GLN A 384 -3.21 20.75 9.58
CA GLN A 384 -3.71 21.63 10.64
C GLN A 384 -5.07 21.19 11.19
N ALA A 385 -5.88 20.49 10.40
CA ALA A 385 -7.12 19.89 10.85
C ALA A 385 -6.90 18.62 11.70
N GLN A 386 -5.66 18.11 11.78
CA GLN A 386 -5.32 17.10 12.77
C GLN A 386 -5.37 17.76 14.14
N PRO A 387 -6.25 17.31 15.04
CA PRO A 387 -6.15 17.74 16.43
C PRO A 387 -4.74 17.37 16.91
N GLU A 388 -4.07 18.26 17.66
CA GLU A 388 -2.90 17.86 18.44
C GLU A 388 -3.37 16.76 19.40
N ALA A 389 -3.28 15.51 18.96
CA ALA A 389 -3.61 14.35 19.75
C ALA A 389 -2.52 14.23 20.82
N ALA A 390 -2.76 14.93 21.91
CA ALA A 390 -2.25 14.76 23.26
C ALA A 390 -0.93 13.98 23.38
N LYS A 391 0.16 14.71 23.64
CA LYS A 391 1.38 14.19 24.31
C LYS A 391 1.13 13.66 25.75
N GLY A 392 -0.09 13.25 26.10
CA GLY A 392 -0.46 12.78 27.44
C GLY A 392 -1.79 12.06 27.40
N GLY A 393 -1.77 10.77 27.77
CA GLY A 393 -2.89 9.84 27.63
C GLY A 393 -4.21 10.33 28.24
N ALA A 394 -5.13 10.76 27.38
CA ALA A 394 -6.58 10.60 27.51
C ALA A 394 -7.22 10.97 26.16
N LYS A 395 -7.80 10.01 25.46
CA LYS A 395 -8.52 10.20 24.19
C LYS A 395 -9.79 11.03 24.42
N LYS A 396 -9.67 12.36 24.51
CA LYS A 396 -10.80 13.27 24.26
C LYS A 396 -10.83 13.53 22.76
N GLU A 397 -11.87 13.07 22.08
CA GLU A 397 -12.14 13.50 20.72
C GLU A 397 -12.19 15.04 20.69
N PRO A 398 -11.60 15.71 19.69
CA PRO A 398 -11.70 17.16 19.57
C PRO A 398 -13.18 17.55 19.51
N SER A 399 -13.58 18.54 20.31
CA SER A 399 -14.94 19.05 20.23
C SER A 399 -15.20 19.61 18.83
N ALA A 400 -16.44 19.53 18.36
CA ALA A 400 -16.83 20.13 17.07
C ALA A 400 -16.48 21.62 16.99
N GLU A 401 -16.41 22.30 18.14
CA GLU A 401 -15.98 23.68 18.29
C GLU A 401 -14.47 23.86 18.03
N ALA A 402 -13.62 22.99 18.58
CA ALA A 402 -12.18 23.01 18.31
C ALA A 402 -11.87 22.79 16.82
N ALA A 403 -12.58 21.87 16.17
CA ALA A 403 -12.43 21.65 14.72
C ALA A 403 -12.84 22.88 13.90
N ARG A 404 -13.92 23.58 14.29
CA ARG A 404 -14.34 24.85 13.64
C ARG A 404 -13.34 25.98 13.88
N ALA A 405 -12.79 26.09 15.09
CA ALA A 405 -11.78 27.08 15.40
C ALA A 405 -10.47 26.86 14.62
N ALA A 406 -10.01 25.61 14.50
CA ALA A 406 -8.86 25.25 13.69
C ALA A 406 -9.08 25.57 12.20
N LEU A 407 -10.28 25.32 11.67
CA LEU A 407 -10.64 25.68 10.31
C LEU A 407 -10.63 27.20 10.10
N ALA A 408 -11.23 27.97 11.01
CA ALA A 408 -11.25 29.43 10.92
C ALA A 408 -9.83 30.02 10.99
N ALA A 409 -8.95 29.44 11.82
CA ALA A 409 -7.54 29.82 11.89
C ALA A 409 -6.81 29.51 10.58
N PHE A 410 -6.96 28.31 10.03
CA PHE A 410 -6.38 27.95 8.73
C PHE A 410 -6.85 28.90 7.62
N GLU A 411 -8.15 29.21 7.56
CA GLU A 411 -8.73 30.13 6.59
C GLU A 411 -8.19 31.54 6.75
N ALA A 412 -8.02 32.03 7.98
CA ALA A 412 -7.41 33.32 8.25
C ALA A 412 -5.95 33.37 7.79
N ASP A 413 -5.16 32.35 8.15
CA ASP A 413 -3.73 32.24 7.83
C ASP A 413 -3.48 32.06 6.33
N ASN A 414 -4.41 31.44 5.61
CA ASN A 414 -4.27 31.13 4.20
C ASN A 414 -5.18 31.96 3.28
N ARG A 415 -5.88 32.98 3.81
CA ARG A 415 -6.86 33.79 3.05
C ARG A 415 -6.29 34.32 1.74
N THR A 416 -5.10 34.91 1.80
CA THR A 416 -4.42 35.47 0.62
C THR A 416 -4.09 34.39 -0.41
N ARG A 417 -3.63 33.21 0.03
CA ARG A 417 -3.32 32.09 -0.86
C ARG A 417 -4.57 31.49 -1.50
N ILE A 418 -5.65 31.35 -0.72
CA ILE A 418 -6.96 30.89 -1.20
C ILE A 418 -7.52 31.87 -2.25
N ALA A 419 -7.50 33.17 -1.97
CA ALA A 419 -7.96 34.20 -2.89
C ALA A 419 -7.12 34.24 -4.19
N ALA A 420 -5.79 34.10 -4.08
CA ALA A 420 -4.90 34.01 -5.24
C ALA A 420 -5.21 32.79 -6.11
N LEU A 421 -5.40 31.61 -5.51
CA LEU A 421 -5.80 30.40 -6.25
C LEU A 421 -7.17 30.56 -6.93
N ALA A 422 -8.13 31.22 -6.28
CA ALA A 422 -9.45 31.47 -6.87
C ALA A 422 -9.38 32.46 -8.05
N ALA A 423 -8.50 33.46 -7.99
CA ALA A 423 -8.23 34.36 -9.11
C ALA A 423 -7.55 33.63 -10.28
N GLU A 424 -6.51 32.84 -10.01
CA GLU A 424 -5.79 32.04 -11.02
C GLU A 424 -6.75 31.06 -11.71
N ALA A 425 -7.62 30.37 -10.96
CA ALA A 425 -8.59 29.43 -11.53
C ALA A 425 -9.56 30.09 -12.52
N ARG A 426 -9.98 31.34 -12.25
CA ARG A 426 -10.82 32.12 -13.17
C ARG A 426 -10.06 32.52 -14.43
N ALA A 427 -8.84 33.04 -14.26
CA ALA A 427 -7.97 33.43 -15.38
C ALA A 427 -7.68 32.24 -16.31
N LEU A 428 -7.36 31.08 -15.75
CA LEU A 428 -7.10 29.85 -16.51
C LEU A 428 -8.34 29.38 -17.29
N ARG A 429 -9.54 29.48 -16.69
CA ARG A 429 -10.79 29.18 -17.39
C ARG A 429 -11.04 30.07 -18.59
N GLU A 430 -10.88 31.38 -18.42
CA GLU A 430 -11.05 32.35 -19.51
C GLU A 430 -10.03 32.09 -20.63
N GLU A 431 -8.81 31.69 -20.27
CA GLU A 431 -7.77 31.36 -21.24
C GLU A 431 -8.02 30.07 -21.99
N VAL A 432 -8.45 29.00 -21.31
CA VAL A 432 -8.92 27.77 -21.97
C VAL A 432 -10.10 28.08 -22.89
N ALA A 433 -11.04 28.94 -22.47
CA ALA A 433 -12.14 29.37 -23.33
C ALA A 433 -11.65 30.09 -24.60
N ARG A 434 -10.69 31.01 -24.46
CA ARG A 434 -10.06 31.69 -25.61
C ARG A 434 -9.36 30.70 -26.54
N VAL A 435 -8.57 29.77 -26.00
CA VAL A 435 -7.87 28.73 -26.79
C VAL A 435 -8.86 27.82 -27.49
N ALA A 436 -9.91 27.36 -26.80
CA ALA A 436 -10.94 26.52 -27.34
C ALA A 436 -11.67 27.19 -28.53
N ALA A 437 -11.97 28.48 -28.43
CA ALA A 437 -12.60 29.24 -29.51
C ALA A 437 -11.79 29.27 -30.82
N HIS A 438 -10.46 29.06 -30.75
CA HIS A 438 -9.56 29.09 -31.90
C HIS A 438 -9.01 27.70 -32.28
N SER A 439 -9.48 26.63 -31.62
CA SER A 439 -9.00 25.26 -31.83
C SER A 439 -10.12 24.34 -32.33
N PRO A 440 -9.85 23.41 -33.27
CA PRO A 440 -10.83 22.42 -33.69
C PRO A 440 -11.34 21.55 -32.52
N ALA A 441 -10.54 21.37 -31.46
CA ALA A 441 -10.97 20.68 -30.25
C ALA A 441 -12.09 21.44 -29.50
N GLY A 442 -12.06 22.78 -29.49
CA GLY A 442 -13.09 23.59 -28.85
C GLY A 442 -14.41 23.68 -29.64
N ALA A 443 -14.41 23.27 -30.91
CA ALA A 443 -15.65 23.11 -31.69
C ALA A 443 -16.47 21.89 -31.24
N THR A 444 -15.87 20.93 -30.52
CA THR A 444 -16.52 19.66 -30.13
C THR A 444 -16.64 19.47 -28.62
N LYS A 445 -15.82 20.15 -27.81
CA LYS A 445 -15.80 20.01 -26.35
C LYS A 445 -16.01 21.34 -25.65
N SER A 446 -16.77 21.34 -24.55
CA SER A 446 -16.92 22.50 -23.68
C SER A 446 -15.63 22.80 -22.92
N VAL A 447 -15.50 24.01 -22.40
CA VAL A 447 -14.36 24.42 -21.53
C VAL A 447 -14.23 23.48 -20.33
N ASP A 448 -15.33 23.13 -19.68
CA ASP A 448 -15.34 22.21 -18.55
C ASP A 448 -14.92 20.79 -18.95
N ALA A 449 -15.29 20.32 -20.15
CA ALA A 449 -14.85 19.02 -20.67
C ALA A 449 -13.34 19.02 -20.96
N LEU A 450 -12.80 20.09 -21.55
CA LEU A 450 -11.35 20.23 -21.78
C LEU A 450 -10.56 20.27 -20.47
N LEU A 451 -11.08 20.95 -19.45
CA LEU A 451 -10.48 20.99 -18.12
C LEU A 451 -10.57 19.63 -17.40
N ALA A 452 -11.67 18.90 -17.58
CA ALA A 452 -11.80 17.54 -17.06
C ALA A 452 -10.81 16.58 -17.72
N ASP A 453 -10.69 16.64 -19.05
CA ASP A 453 -9.72 15.85 -19.83
C ASP A 453 -8.28 16.16 -19.39
N PHE A 454 -7.94 17.44 -19.23
CA PHE A 454 -6.63 17.84 -18.71
C PHE A 454 -6.39 17.31 -17.29
N ALA A 455 -7.37 17.46 -16.39
CA ALA A 455 -7.24 16.98 -15.01
C ALA A 455 -7.06 15.46 -14.95
N ALA A 456 -7.77 14.71 -15.80
CA ALA A 456 -7.63 13.26 -15.93
C ALA A 456 -6.25 12.88 -16.49
N ALA A 457 -5.78 13.54 -17.55
CA ALA A 457 -4.45 13.32 -18.13
C ALA A 457 -3.33 13.64 -17.13
N PHE A 458 -3.44 14.75 -16.40
CA PHE A 458 -2.49 15.15 -15.36
C PHE A 458 -2.48 14.14 -14.20
N LYS A 459 -3.66 13.69 -13.72
CA LYS A 459 -3.75 12.65 -12.69
C LYS A 459 -3.08 11.36 -13.17
N GLN A 460 -3.32 10.95 -14.42
CA GLN A 460 -2.70 9.76 -15.00
C GLN A 460 -1.17 9.90 -15.10
N GLN A 461 -0.67 11.07 -15.50
CA GLN A 461 0.77 11.35 -15.52
C GLN A 461 1.40 11.30 -14.12
N GLN A 462 0.71 11.85 -13.11
CA GLN A 462 1.16 11.74 -11.71
C GLN A 462 1.20 10.29 -11.24
N LEU A 463 0.18 9.51 -11.57
CA LEU A 463 0.12 8.09 -11.24
C LEU A 463 1.26 7.32 -11.93
N GLN A 464 1.52 7.57 -13.22
CA GLN A 464 2.63 6.98 -13.96
C GLN A 464 3.98 7.33 -13.35
N ALA A 465 4.20 8.60 -12.97
CA ALA A 465 5.42 9.03 -12.32
C ALA A 465 5.60 8.36 -10.94
N LEU A 466 4.52 8.24 -10.17
CA LEU A 466 4.52 7.58 -8.87
C LEU A 466 4.85 6.09 -8.96
N TYR A 467 4.31 5.40 -9.97
CA TYR A 467 4.54 3.97 -10.20
C TYR A 467 5.73 3.66 -11.10
N GLN A 468 6.57 4.65 -11.46
CA GLN A 468 7.67 4.45 -12.42
C GLN A 468 8.62 3.32 -11.99
N ASP A 469 9.09 3.34 -10.74
CA ASP A 469 9.99 2.31 -10.21
C ASP A 469 9.28 0.96 -10.03
N TYR A 470 7.99 0.96 -9.66
CA TYR A 470 7.19 -0.26 -9.58
C TYR A 470 7.10 -0.91 -10.96
N ARG A 471 6.70 -0.13 -11.98
CA ARG A 471 6.59 -0.58 -13.37
C ARG A 471 7.95 -1.10 -13.85
N ALA A 472 9.04 -0.39 -13.55
CA ALA A 472 10.37 -0.83 -13.93
C ALA A 472 10.72 -2.18 -13.28
N ALA A 473 10.55 -2.29 -11.96
CA ALA A 473 10.82 -3.52 -11.22
C ALA A 473 10.06 -4.73 -11.80
N VAL A 474 8.80 -4.52 -12.18
CA VAL A 474 7.87 -5.61 -12.51
C VAL A 474 7.86 -5.94 -14.00
N LEU A 475 7.93 -4.94 -14.88
CA LEU A 475 7.71 -5.11 -16.32
C LEU A 475 8.94 -4.81 -17.18
N HIS A 476 9.91 -4.02 -16.71
CA HIS A 476 11.09 -3.71 -17.53
C HIS A 476 11.96 -4.97 -17.71
N PRO A 477 12.25 -5.43 -18.94
CA PRO A 477 13.06 -6.62 -19.16
C PRO A 477 14.54 -6.37 -18.81
N GLY A 478 15.31 -7.43 -18.61
CA GLY A 478 16.77 -7.37 -18.47
C GLY A 478 17.31 -7.03 -17.08
N LEU A 479 16.47 -6.61 -16.14
CA LEU A 479 16.88 -6.40 -14.75
C LEU A 479 17.09 -7.74 -14.03
N THR A 480 18.15 -7.82 -13.23
CA THR A 480 18.37 -8.96 -12.31
C THR A 480 17.29 -8.98 -11.22
N HIS A 481 17.02 -10.16 -10.66
CA HIS A 481 16.05 -10.33 -9.57
C HIS A 481 16.27 -9.32 -8.42
N ALA A 482 17.50 -9.23 -7.91
CA ALA A 482 17.81 -8.34 -6.80
C ALA A 482 17.66 -6.84 -7.14
N GLN A 483 17.90 -6.43 -8.40
CA GLN A 483 17.60 -5.04 -8.83
C GLN A 483 16.09 -4.78 -8.85
N ARG A 484 15.29 -5.77 -9.27
CA ARG A 484 13.83 -5.66 -9.27
C ARG A 484 13.31 -5.55 -7.85
N GLU A 485 13.79 -6.37 -6.93
CA GLU A 485 13.44 -6.27 -5.50
C GLU A 485 13.81 -4.90 -4.94
N LEU A 486 15.01 -4.40 -5.22
CA LEU A 486 15.45 -3.09 -4.77
C LEU A 486 14.52 -1.96 -5.25
N LEU A 487 14.21 -1.93 -6.56
CA LEU A 487 13.31 -0.95 -7.15
C LEU A 487 11.88 -1.10 -6.62
N PHE A 488 11.39 -2.34 -6.46
CA PHE A 488 10.07 -2.62 -5.94
C PHE A 488 9.92 -2.17 -4.49
N ASN A 489 10.90 -2.47 -3.63
CA ASN A 489 10.91 -2.03 -2.23
C ASN A 489 10.88 -0.50 -2.13
N ALA A 490 11.69 0.18 -2.95
CA ALA A 490 11.71 1.64 -3.01
C ALA A 490 10.38 2.22 -3.53
N ALA A 491 9.77 1.59 -4.53
CA ALA A 491 8.48 2.00 -5.06
C ALA A 491 7.39 1.88 -4.00
N VAL A 492 7.31 0.74 -3.29
CA VAL A 492 6.34 0.53 -2.20
C VAL A 492 6.52 1.56 -1.09
N ALA A 493 7.76 1.86 -0.70
CA ALA A 493 8.02 2.93 0.27
C ALA A 493 7.57 4.31 -0.23
N ALA A 494 7.75 4.60 -1.53
CA ALA A 494 7.36 5.87 -2.15
C ALA A 494 5.84 6.04 -2.29
N LEU A 495 5.08 4.94 -2.37
CA LEU A 495 3.61 4.99 -2.34
C LEU A 495 3.06 5.51 -0.99
N ASP A 496 3.90 5.60 0.04
CA ASP A 496 3.55 6.07 1.39
C ASP A 496 2.22 5.45 1.87
N LEU A 497 2.10 4.13 1.72
CA LEU A 497 0.93 3.34 2.13
C LEU A 497 0.70 3.38 3.66
N THR A 498 1.54 4.10 4.38
CA THR A 498 1.47 4.25 5.83
C THR A 498 0.17 4.97 6.19
N GLY A 499 -0.67 4.27 6.94
CA GLY A 499 -1.96 4.76 7.36
C GLY A 499 -3.16 4.02 6.77
N LEU A 500 -2.94 3.10 5.84
CA LEU A 500 -3.83 1.93 5.71
C LEU A 500 -3.61 1.08 6.96
N LYS A 501 -4.65 0.90 7.76
CA LYS A 501 -4.56 0.41 9.14
C LYS A 501 -4.30 -1.09 9.17
N ASP A 502 -3.04 -1.49 9.29
CA ASP A 502 -2.64 -2.87 9.58
C ASP A 502 -1.72 -2.92 10.81
N TRP A 503 -2.21 -2.51 11.98
CA TRP A 503 -1.52 -2.76 13.26
C TRP A 503 -2.29 -3.81 14.06
N GLN A 504 -1.56 -4.72 14.70
CA GLN A 504 -2.13 -5.70 15.62
C GLN A 504 -1.58 -5.42 17.02
N ALA A 505 -2.48 -5.38 18.01
CA ALA A 505 -2.08 -5.45 19.40
C ALA A 505 -1.64 -6.88 19.68
N VAL A 506 -0.43 -7.05 20.19
CA VAL A 506 0.14 -8.35 20.47
C VAL A 506 0.44 -8.41 21.97
N PRO A 507 -0.04 -9.43 22.71
CA PRO A 507 0.30 -9.59 24.12
C PRO A 507 1.80 -9.84 24.30
N GLU A 508 2.38 -9.20 25.32
CA GLU A 508 3.76 -9.45 25.78
C GLU A 508 3.95 -10.86 26.32
#